data_AF-A0A0F6SS32-F1
#
_entry.id   AF-A0A0F6SS32-F1
#
_cell.length_a   1.000
_cell.length_b   1.000
_cell.length_c   1.000
_cell.angle_alpha   90.00
_cell.angle_beta   90.00
_cell.angle_gamma   90.00
#
_symmetry.space_group_name_H-M   'P 1'
#
loop_
_entity.id
_entity.type
_entity.pdbx_description
1 polymer ?
#
loop_
_entity_poly.entity_id
_entity_poly.type
_entity_poly.pdbx_seq_one_letter_code
_entity_poly.pdbx_strand_id
1 'polypeptide(L)'
;MSDSRDPSDVVALVVESCRIKDRLDRLHRLASRDDHEWGRIIPHRDSDTEFVLEISNVLREQRQTEVVFKQLVAEVNRRREAYDNDDIDEEGGLSDL
;
A
#
# COMPACT_ATOMS: atom_id res chain seq x y z
N MET A 1 3.07 26.02 0.42
CA MET A 1 3.58 25.18 -0.67
C MET A 1 4.57 24.24 -0.02
N SER A 2 4.20 22.96 0.18
CA SER A 2 5.13 21.96 0.70
C SER A 2 6.14 21.66 -0.41
N ASP A 3 7.43 21.79 -0.14
CA ASP A 3 8.44 21.31 -1.06
C ASP A 3 8.29 19.79 -1.13
N SER A 4 8.11 19.22 -2.32
CA SER A 4 8.07 17.77 -2.51
C SER A 4 9.34 17.05 -2.01
N ARG A 5 10.38 17.84 -1.70
CA ARG A 5 11.66 17.48 -1.09
C ARG A 5 11.76 17.88 0.39
N ASP A 6 10.67 18.10 1.10
CA ASP A 6 10.74 18.19 2.56
C ASP A 6 10.93 16.78 3.17
N PRO A 7 11.98 16.54 3.97
CA PRO A 7 12.16 15.26 4.67
C PRO A 7 10.91 14.84 5.47
N SER A 8 10.11 15.80 5.93
CA SER A 8 8.84 15.55 6.61
C SER A 8 7.79 14.89 5.69
N ASP A 9 7.78 15.22 4.40
CA ASP A 9 6.88 14.64 3.40
C ASP A 9 7.27 13.19 3.04
N VAL A 10 8.56 12.86 3.03
CA VAL A 10 9.02 11.46 2.87
C VAL A 10 8.69 10.63 4.10
N VAL A 11 8.88 11.19 5.31
CA VAL A 11 8.50 10.50 6.55
C VAL A 11 6.99 10.23 6.57
N ALA A 12 6.16 11.19 6.16
CA ALA A 12 4.72 11.00 6.04
C ALA A 12 4.36 9.85 5.08
N LEU A 13 4.98 9.80 3.90
CA LEU A 13 4.77 8.71 2.93
C LEU A 13 5.20 7.34 3.47
N VAL A 14 6.29 7.26 4.23
CA VAL A 14 6.74 6.02 4.87
C VAL A 14 5.71 5.55 5.90
N VAL A 15 5.20 6.46 6.74
CA VAL A 15 4.16 6.14 7.73
C VAL A 15 2.88 5.64 7.06
N GLU A 16 2.44 6.30 5.98
CA GLU A 16 1.29 5.83 5.21
C GLU A 16 1.52 4.47 4.55
N SER A 17 2.73 4.23 4.03
CA SER A 17 3.10 2.93 3.47
C SER A 17 3.00 1.82 4.52
N CYS A 18 3.43 2.08 5.76
CA CYS A 18 3.27 1.14 6.88
C CYS A 18 1.79 0.85 7.19
N ARG A 19 0.93 1.88 7.23
CA ARG A 19 -0.51 1.71 7.47
C ARG A 19 -1.19 0.84 6.40
N ILE A 20 -0.80 1.05 5.13
CA ILE A 20 -1.33 0.25 4.00
C ILE A 20 -0.82 -1.19 4.08
N LYS A 21 0.46 -1.40 4.47
CA LYS A 21 1.01 -2.74 4.71
C LYS A 21 0.23 -3.47 5.81
N ASP A 22 -0.04 -2.82 6.94
CA ASP A 22 -0.79 -3.43 8.04
C ASP A 22 -2.22 -3.84 7.60
N ARG A 23 -2.86 -3.03 6.74
CA ARG A 23 -4.15 -3.38 6.12
C ARG A 23 -4.02 -4.58 5.19
N LEU A 24 -2.97 -4.65 4.37
CA LEU A 24 -2.70 -5.81 3.51
C LEU A 24 -2.47 -7.08 4.33
N ASP A 25 -1.73 -7.00 5.43
CA ASP A 25 -1.50 -8.14 6.32
C ASP A 25 -2.82 -8.63 6.92
N ARG A 26 -3.73 -7.71 7.27
CA ARG A 26 -5.08 -8.07 7.75
C ARG A 26 -5.93 -8.73 6.66
N LEU A 27 -5.97 -8.16 5.45
CA LEU A 27 -6.70 -8.73 4.31
C LEU A 27 -6.12 -10.09 3.91
N HIS A 28 -4.81 -10.24 3.96
CA HIS A 28 -4.13 -11.49 3.69
C HIS A 28 -4.51 -12.57 4.72
N ARG A 29 -4.58 -12.24 6.02
CA ARG A 29 -5.07 -13.17 7.05
C ARG A 29 -6.52 -13.61 6.81
N LEU A 30 -7.39 -12.67 6.45
CA LEU A 30 -8.78 -12.96 6.09
C LEU A 30 -8.90 -13.88 4.87
N ALA A 31 -7.96 -13.76 3.92
CA ALA A 31 -7.96 -14.56 2.70
C ALA A 31 -7.23 -15.90 2.82
N SER A 32 -6.21 -16.03 3.69
CA SER A 32 -5.24 -17.12 3.62
C SER A 32 -5.50 -18.31 4.52
N ARG A 33 -6.18 -18.16 5.67
CA ARG A 33 -6.70 -19.23 6.57
C ARG A 33 -6.84 -18.68 8.00
N ASP A 34 -8.07 -18.43 8.46
CA ASP A 34 -8.56 -18.77 9.82
C ASP A 34 -10.01 -18.31 10.05
N ASP A 35 -10.58 -17.48 9.16
CA ASP A 35 -11.97 -17.05 9.30
C ASP A 35 -12.91 -17.97 8.51
N HIS A 36 -13.94 -18.47 9.18
CA HIS A 36 -15.00 -19.28 8.55
C HIS A 36 -15.90 -18.42 7.61
N GLU A 37 -15.57 -17.15 7.36
CA GLU A 37 -16.37 -16.14 6.66
C GLU A 37 -15.82 -15.75 5.26
N TRP A 38 -15.24 -16.71 4.54
CA TRP A 38 -14.74 -16.51 3.16
C TRP A 38 -15.86 -16.24 2.14
N GLY A 39 -17.11 -16.50 2.50
CA GLY A 39 -18.28 -16.14 1.71
C GLY A 39 -19.58 -16.45 2.44
N ARG A 40 -20.66 -15.80 2.02
CA ARG A 40 -22.01 -16.05 2.52
C ARG A 40 -22.81 -16.81 1.48
N ILE A 41 -23.45 -17.90 1.90
CA ILE A 41 -24.46 -18.57 1.08
C ILE A 41 -25.76 -17.81 1.28
N ILE A 42 -26.29 -17.23 0.21
CA ILE A 42 -27.58 -16.54 0.20
C ILE A 42 -28.56 -17.28 -0.71
N PRO A 43 -29.84 -17.41 -0.33
CA PRO A 43 -30.84 -18.01 -1.21
C PRO A 43 -31.01 -17.14 -2.46
N HIS A 44 -31.17 -17.79 -3.63
CA HIS A 44 -31.47 -17.06 -4.85
C HIS A 44 -32.89 -16.47 -4.75
N ARG A 45 -33.02 -15.17 -5.01
CA ARG A 45 -34.30 -14.44 -4.84
C ARG A 45 -35.51 -15.05 -5.55
N ASP A 46 -35.32 -15.85 -6.60
CA ASP A 46 -36.39 -16.41 -7.44
C ASP A 46 -36.40 -17.95 -7.46
N SER A 47 -35.65 -18.62 -6.59
CA SER A 47 -35.58 -20.08 -6.55
C SER A 47 -35.34 -20.61 -5.14
N ASP A 48 -36.25 -21.46 -4.66
CA ASP A 48 -36.15 -22.13 -3.36
C ASP A 48 -35.13 -23.28 -3.35
N THR A 49 -34.60 -23.67 -4.51
CA THR A 49 -33.64 -24.78 -4.64
C THR A 49 -32.23 -24.32 -5.00
N GLU A 50 -32.03 -23.03 -5.26
CA GLU A 50 -30.74 -22.48 -5.68
C GLU A 50 -30.17 -21.52 -4.63
N PHE A 51 -28.85 -21.63 -4.45
CA PHE A 51 -28.10 -20.79 -3.55
C PHE A 51 -26.98 -20.08 -4.30
N VAL A 52 -26.75 -18.81 -3.97
CA VAL A 52 -25.63 -18.02 -4.47
C VAL A 52 -24.55 -18.01 -3.41
N LEU A 53 -23.34 -18.41 -3.79
CA LEU A 53 -22.15 -18.24 -2.97
C LEU A 53 -21.59 -16.83 -3.24
N GLU A 54 -21.82 -15.91 -2.31
CA GLU A 54 -21.20 -14.59 -2.34
C GLU A 54 -19.81 -14.69 -1.71
N ILE A 55 -18.77 -14.72 -2.54
CA ILE A 55 -17.38 -14.65 -2.07
C ILE A 55 -17.12 -13.19 -1.69
N SER A 56 -16.86 -12.94 -0.41
CA SER A 56 -16.61 -11.61 0.14
C SER A 56 -15.56 -10.87 -0.69
N ASN A 57 -15.76 -9.57 -0.91
CA ASN A 57 -14.95 -8.72 -1.81
C ASN A 57 -13.47 -8.52 -1.34
N VAL A 58 -13.05 -9.24 -0.30
CA VAL A 58 -11.72 -9.22 0.33
C VAL A 58 -10.61 -9.41 -0.71
N LEU A 59 -10.77 -10.33 -1.66
CA LEU A 59 -9.76 -10.55 -2.71
C LEU A 59 -9.66 -9.39 -3.71
N ARG A 60 -10.75 -8.64 -3.92
CA ARG A 60 -10.74 -7.43 -4.76
C ARG A 60 -10.10 -6.28 -3.98
N GLU A 61 -10.48 -6.11 -2.73
CA GLU A 61 -9.92 -5.09 -1.84
C GLU A 61 -8.42 -5.28 -1.61
N GLN A 62 -7.96 -6.52 -1.42
CA GLN A 62 -6.55 -6.86 -1.27
C GLN A 62 -5.76 -6.43 -2.51
N ARG A 63 -6.25 -6.76 -3.71
CA ARG A 63 -5.60 -6.36 -4.98
C ARG A 63 -5.55 -4.85 -5.15
N GLN A 64 -6.63 -4.14 -4.82
CA GLN A 64 -6.65 -2.68 -4.90
C GLN A 64 -5.64 -2.06 -3.92
N THR A 65 -5.60 -2.57 -2.69
CA THR A 65 -4.68 -2.10 -1.64
C THR A 65 -3.21 -2.39 -2.01
N GLU A 66 -2.94 -3.52 -2.66
CA GLU A 66 -1.59 -3.91 -3.11
C GLU A 66 -1.05 -2.96 -4.19
N VAL A 67 -1.92 -2.52 -5.12
CA VAL A 67 -1.55 -1.54 -6.14
C VAL A 67 -1.17 -0.21 -5.50
N VAL A 68 -1.96 0.26 -4.52
CA VAL A 68 -1.68 1.50 -3.78
C VAL A 68 -0.36 1.38 -3.02
N PHE A 69 -0.11 0.24 -2.36
CA PHE A 69 1.14 0.00 -1.65
C PHE A 69 2.37 0.09 -2.57
N LYS A 70 2.32 -0.56 -3.75
CA LYS A 70 3.41 -0.49 -4.73
C LYS A 70 3.68 0.94 -5.21
N GLN A 71 2.62 1.74 -5.39
CA GLN A 71 2.75 3.13 -5.79
C GLN A 71 3.40 3.99 -4.70
N LEU A 72 3.00 3.81 -3.43
CA LEU A 72 3.60 4.52 -2.30
C LEU A 72 5.09 4.17 -2.13
N VAL A 73 5.45 2.90 -2.22
CA VAL A 73 6.85 2.46 -2.11
C VAL A 73 7.69 3.00 -3.27
N ALA A 74 7.18 2.99 -4.50
CA ALA A 74 7.87 3.57 -5.64
C ALA A 74 8.10 5.08 -5.46
N GLU A 75 7.12 5.80 -4.89
CA GLU A 75 7.26 7.23 -4.62
C GLU A 75 8.28 7.51 -3.52
N VAL A 76 8.29 6.72 -2.44
CA VAL A 76 9.31 6.82 -1.38
C VAL A 76 10.71 6.63 -1.95
N ASN A 77 10.91 5.62 -2.81
CA ASN A 77 12.20 5.36 -3.44
C ASN A 77 12.63 6.51 -4.36
N ARG A 78 11.73 7.00 -5.24
CA ARG A 78 12.01 8.15 -6.11
C ARG A 78 12.43 9.39 -5.34
N ARG A 79 11.75 9.68 -4.22
CA ARG A 79 12.10 10.85 -3.40
C ARG A 79 13.43 10.67 -2.70
N ARG A 80 13.74 9.47 -2.18
CA ARG A 80 15.05 9.17 -1.57
C ARG A 80 16.20 9.32 -2.56
N GLU A 81 16.07 8.76 -3.76
CA GLU A 81 17.07 8.90 -4.83
C GLU A 81 17.33 10.37 -5.23
N ALA A 82 16.32 11.22 -5.10
CA ALA A 82 16.47 12.66 -5.37
C ALA A 82 17.26 13.40 -4.27
N TYR A 83 17.27 12.91 -3.02
CA TYR A 83 18.15 13.47 -1.97
C TYR A 83 19.58 12.98 -2.12
N ASP A 84 19.78 11.67 -2.33
CA ASP A 84 21.13 11.08 -2.40
C ASP A 84 21.97 11.63 -3.57
N ASN A 85 21.35 12.15 -4.63
CA ASN A 85 22.08 12.78 -5.75
C ASN A 85 22.46 14.24 -5.50
N ASP A 86 21.78 14.97 -4.60
CA ASP A 86 22.07 16.40 -4.33
C ASP A 86 23.29 16.57 -3.41
N ASP A 87 23.57 15.59 -2.54
CA ASP A 87 24.75 15.59 -1.66
C ASP A 87 26.08 15.38 -2.41
N ILE A 88 26.05 14.93 -3.67
CA ILE A 88 27.25 14.66 -4.48
C ILE A 88 27.76 15.96 -5.17
N ASP A 89 26.92 16.99 -5.28
CA ASP A 89 27.25 18.24 -5.98
C ASP A 89 27.88 19.31 -5.06
N GLU A 90 27.90 19.13 -3.73
CA GLU A 90 28.51 20.07 -2.76
C GLU A 90 29.95 19.72 -2.30
N GLU A 91 30.56 18.64 -2.78
CA GLU A 91 31.96 18.29 -2.41
C GLU A 91 33.00 18.90 -3.38
N GLY A 92 32.97 20.22 -3.55
CA GLY A 92 33.90 20.95 -4.45
C GLY A 92 34.47 22.27 -3.91
N GLY A 93 34.23 22.61 -2.64
CA GLY A 93 34.39 23.99 -2.15
C GLY A 93 35.57 24.32 -1.22
N LEU A 94 36.48 23.39 -0.89
CA LEU A 94 37.58 23.66 0.05
C LEU A 94 38.91 22.98 -0.34
N SER A 95 39.36 23.16 -1.58
CA SER A 95 40.65 22.64 -2.06
C SER A 95 41.75 23.70 -2.20
N ASP A 96 41.54 24.96 -1.77
CA ASP A 96 42.57 26.01 -1.95
C ASP A 96 42.74 26.89 -0.70
N LEU A 97 43.21 26.28 0.40
CA LEU A 97 43.78 26.96 1.57
C LEU A 97 45.13 26.32 1.95
#